data_AF-A0A2E0ZPB7-F1
#
_entry.id   AF-A0A2E0ZPB7-F1
#
_cell.length_a   1.000
_cell.length_b   1.000
_cell.length_c   1.000
_cell.angle_alpha   90.00
_cell.angle_beta   90.00
_cell.angle_gamma   90.00
#
_symmetry.space_group_name_H-M   'P 1'
#
loop_
_entity.id
_entity.type
_entity.pdbx_description
1 polymer ?
#
loop_
_entity_poly.entity_id
_entity_poly.type
_entity_poly.pdbx_seq_one_letter_code
_entity_poly.pdbx_strand_id
1 'polypeptide(L)'
;MAQTTGERYRVAPVHRRSREWPFPLNLYQTAVGRKWVMALTGIGLIGFVLAHMVGNLHVYEGPARMHEYAESLRTIGGGLVPKSAVLWLLRLGLLSMFVLHLHSAISLSRMSRASSEDAGLVSGAKRYAGGREHVAATYASRTMRWTGPIIALFILYHLADLTWGWWLGDDFVAGDPYHNVSTSLSALPVAILYIVANVALAFHIFHGAWSMFQSLGINNPRYNHLRRGLATLLAGLILVGNLSFPILTQAGLIDEDNRTCPIGEVEGNTCLAEEAEGHQG
;
A
#
# COMPACT_ATOMS: atom_id res chain seq x y z
N MET A 1 70.94 19.66 -16.05
CA MET A 1 70.08 18.55 -16.50
C MET A 1 68.73 18.68 -15.81
N ALA A 2 67.71 19.13 -16.53
CA ALA A 2 66.34 19.21 -16.01
C ALA A 2 65.70 17.83 -16.10
N GLN A 3 65.35 17.23 -14.97
CA GLN A 3 64.55 16.00 -14.93
C GLN A 3 63.09 16.36 -15.21
N THR A 4 62.67 16.20 -16.46
CA THR A 4 61.28 16.00 -16.81
C THR A 4 60.93 14.54 -16.58
N THR A 5 60.07 14.22 -15.60
CA THR A 5 59.18 13.04 -15.63
C THR A 5 58.35 12.97 -14.36
N GLY A 6 57.05 12.78 -14.52
CA GLY A 6 56.14 12.49 -13.43
C GLY A 6 54.70 12.62 -13.89
N GLU A 7 54.33 11.87 -14.94
CA GLU A 7 52.92 11.64 -15.28
C GLU A 7 52.15 11.29 -13.99
N ARG A 8 51.18 12.14 -13.63
CA ARG A 8 50.27 11.82 -12.53
C ARG A 8 49.52 10.57 -12.95
N TYR A 9 49.84 9.44 -12.33
CA TYR A 9 49.13 8.18 -12.52
C TYR A 9 47.64 8.42 -12.25
N ARG A 10 46.84 8.57 -13.32
CA ARG A 10 45.38 8.68 -13.19
C ARG A 10 44.87 7.28 -12.88
N VAL A 11 44.77 6.96 -11.58
CA VAL A 11 44.08 5.76 -11.13
C VAL A 11 42.64 5.87 -11.64
N ALA A 12 42.24 4.94 -12.52
CA ALA A 12 40.85 4.85 -12.94
C ALA A 12 39.99 4.66 -11.68
N PRO A 13 38.94 5.47 -11.48
CA PRO A 13 38.12 5.33 -10.28
C PRO A 13 37.51 3.92 -10.26
N VAL A 14 37.65 3.24 -9.12
CA VAL A 14 37.13 1.88 -8.88
C VAL A 14 35.62 1.80 -9.19
N HIS A 15 34.91 2.93 -9.07
CA HIS A 15 33.53 3.07 -9.50
C HIS A 15 33.40 4.10 -10.62
N ARG A 16 32.85 3.66 -11.77
CA ARG A 16 32.40 4.56 -12.83
C ARG A 16 31.26 5.43 -12.26
N ARG A 17 31.42 6.76 -12.29
CA ARG A 17 30.33 7.68 -11.97
C ARG A 17 29.19 7.47 -12.95
N SER A 18 27.99 7.21 -12.44
CA SER A 18 26.77 7.18 -13.25
C SER A 18 26.53 8.56 -13.87
N ARG A 19 25.98 8.60 -15.08
CA ARG A 19 25.54 9.85 -15.73
C ARG A 19 24.57 10.59 -14.82
N GLU A 20 24.93 11.81 -14.44
CA GLU A 20 24.11 12.69 -13.61
C GLU A 20 22.86 13.11 -14.41
N TRP A 21 21.70 13.01 -13.78
CA TRP A 21 20.43 13.47 -14.37
C TRP A 21 20.24 14.97 -14.17
N PRO A 22 19.39 15.64 -14.96
CA PRO A 22 19.10 17.06 -14.74
C PRO A 22 18.37 17.27 -13.40
N PHE A 23 18.55 18.44 -12.79
CA PHE A 23 17.81 18.84 -11.58
C PHE A 23 16.30 18.92 -11.86
N PRO A 24 15.41 18.43 -10.96
CA PRO A 24 15.68 17.85 -9.64
C PRO A 24 15.86 16.32 -9.61
N LEU A 25 15.90 15.65 -10.78
CA LEU A 25 15.98 14.19 -10.86
C LEU A 25 17.33 13.62 -10.35
N ASN A 26 18.39 14.43 -10.33
CA ASN A 26 19.66 14.09 -9.68
C ASN A 26 19.51 13.82 -8.17
N LEU A 27 18.62 14.51 -7.47
CA LEU A 27 18.38 14.29 -6.04
C LEU A 27 17.87 12.86 -5.81
N TYR A 28 17.02 12.35 -6.70
CA TYR A 28 16.52 10.98 -6.65
C TYR A 28 17.61 9.92 -6.92
N GLN A 29 18.70 10.28 -7.61
CA GLN A 29 19.82 9.37 -7.80
C GLN A 29 20.58 9.10 -6.50
N THR A 30 20.42 9.95 -5.48
CA THR A 30 21.07 9.80 -4.18
C THR A 30 20.33 8.84 -3.25
N ALA A 31 21.04 8.21 -2.31
CA ALA A 31 20.42 7.37 -1.28
C ALA A 31 19.45 8.16 -0.39
N VAL A 32 19.72 9.45 -0.17
CA VAL A 32 18.87 10.33 0.64
C VAL A 32 17.56 10.63 -0.09
N GLY A 33 17.62 11.03 -1.36
CA GLY A 33 16.42 11.31 -2.16
C GLY A 33 15.48 10.11 -2.28
N ARG A 34 16.02 8.89 -2.47
CA ARG A 34 15.20 7.67 -2.51
C ARG A 34 14.51 7.37 -1.17
N LYS A 35 15.16 7.63 -0.04
CA LYS A 35 14.55 7.47 1.29
C LYS A 35 13.42 8.47 1.52
N TRP A 36 13.60 9.71 1.07
CA TRP A 36 12.54 10.72 1.10
C TRP A 36 11.34 10.32 0.26
N VAL A 37 11.57 9.89 -0.99
CA VAL A 37 10.49 9.40 -1.85
C VAL A 37 9.78 8.21 -1.19
N MET A 38 10.52 7.22 -0.68
CA MET A 38 9.94 6.06 0.01
C MET A 38 9.08 6.45 1.22
N ALA A 39 9.53 7.43 2.02
CA ALA A 39 8.80 7.91 3.19
C ALA A 39 7.53 8.69 2.81
N LEU A 40 7.63 9.61 1.85
CA LEU A 40 6.49 10.43 1.40
C LEU A 40 5.41 9.58 0.72
N THR A 41 5.81 8.66 -0.16
CA THR A 41 4.85 7.74 -0.78
C THR A 41 4.27 6.78 0.26
N GLY A 42 5.06 6.34 1.25
CA GLY A 42 4.57 5.54 2.36
C GLY A 42 3.48 6.25 3.19
N ILE A 43 3.65 7.53 3.49
CA ILE A 43 2.62 8.35 4.17
C ILE A 43 1.34 8.40 3.33
N GLY A 44 1.46 8.72 2.03
CA GLY A 44 0.31 8.80 1.14
C GLY A 44 -0.45 7.48 1.03
N LEU A 45 0.28 6.36 0.90
CA LEU A 45 -0.31 5.02 0.83
C LEU A 45 -0.98 4.60 2.15
N ILE A 46 -0.39 4.93 3.30
CA ILE A 46 -1.03 4.70 4.61
C ILE A 46 -2.33 5.50 4.73
N GLY A 47 -2.30 6.77 4.33
CA GLY A 47 -3.51 7.62 4.30
C GLY A 47 -4.60 7.04 3.40
N PHE A 48 -4.21 6.51 2.24
CA PHE A 48 -5.13 5.80 1.35
C PHE A 48 -5.70 4.53 1.99
N VAL A 49 -4.88 3.66 2.59
CA VAL A 49 -5.37 2.44 3.23
C VAL A 49 -6.38 2.75 4.33
N LEU A 50 -6.15 3.81 5.11
CA LEU A 50 -7.13 4.29 6.10
C LEU A 50 -8.43 4.76 5.45
N ALA A 51 -8.35 5.66 4.47
CA ALA A 51 -9.54 6.18 3.79
C ALA A 51 -10.32 5.07 3.07
N HIS A 52 -9.61 4.13 2.46
CA HIS A 52 -10.17 2.97 1.80
C HIS A 52 -10.86 2.03 2.79
N MET A 53 -10.24 1.73 3.94
CA MET A 53 -10.88 0.96 5.00
C MET A 53 -12.15 1.64 5.50
N VAL A 54 -12.10 2.96 5.75
CA VAL A 54 -13.29 3.74 6.19
C VAL A 54 -14.39 3.68 5.14
N GLY A 55 -14.07 3.86 3.85
CA GLY A 55 -15.04 3.70 2.76
C GLY A 55 -15.63 2.30 2.70
N ASN A 56 -14.84 1.27 2.98
CA ASN A 56 -15.32 -0.11 3.02
C ASN A 56 -16.21 -0.41 4.23
N LEU A 57 -16.19 0.39 5.31
CA LEU A 57 -17.12 0.23 6.43
C LEU A 57 -18.58 0.43 6.02
N HIS A 58 -18.84 1.15 4.91
CA HIS A 58 -20.19 1.24 4.34
C HIS A 58 -20.77 -0.11 3.92
N VAL A 59 -19.96 -1.18 3.84
CA VAL A 59 -20.50 -2.55 3.67
C VAL A 59 -21.44 -2.93 4.82
N TYR A 60 -21.20 -2.43 6.04
CA TYR A 60 -22.07 -2.70 7.19
C TYR A 60 -23.37 -1.90 7.18
N GLU A 61 -23.49 -0.91 6.30
CA GLU A 61 -24.71 -0.12 6.11
C GLU A 61 -25.66 -0.74 5.07
N GLY A 62 -25.21 -1.79 4.37
CA GLY A 62 -26.00 -2.52 3.39
C GLY A 62 -25.81 -2.07 1.93
N PRO A 63 -26.47 -2.75 0.97
CA PRO A 63 -26.25 -2.56 -0.46
C PRO A 63 -26.48 -1.13 -0.96
N ALA A 64 -27.61 -0.52 -0.59
CA ALA A 64 -28.01 0.80 -1.07
C ALA A 64 -27.04 1.90 -0.62
N ARG A 65 -26.67 1.92 0.67
CA ARG A 65 -25.74 2.92 1.22
C ARG A 65 -24.32 2.78 0.67
N MET A 66 -23.85 1.56 0.49
CA MET A 66 -22.55 1.31 -0.14
C MET A 66 -22.55 1.72 -1.62
N HIS A 67 -23.65 1.49 -2.35
CA HIS A 67 -23.82 1.95 -3.72
C HIS A 67 -23.81 3.48 -3.82
N GLU A 68 -24.59 4.17 -2.96
CA GLU A 68 -24.64 5.62 -2.89
C GLU A 68 -23.25 6.22 -2.62
N TYR A 69 -22.53 5.68 -1.64
CA TYR A 69 -21.16 6.09 -1.36
C TYR A 69 -20.27 5.93 -2.61
N ALA A 70 -20.35 4.79 -3.30
CA ALA A 70 -19.56 4.54 -4.51
C ALA A 70 -19.92 5.48 -5.67
N GLU A 71 -21.20 5.83 -5.85
CA GLU A 71 -21.61 6.82 -6.85
C GLU A 71 -21.17 8.24 -6.47
N SER A 72 -21.27 8.61 -5.19
CA SER A 72 -20.79 9.90 -4.68
C SER A 72 -19.30 10.11 -4.97
N LEU A 73 -18.50 9.03 -4.88
CA LEU A 73 -17.08 9.04 -5.23
C LEU A 73 -16.88 9.34 -6.72
N ARG A 74 -17.71 8.77 -7.60
CA ARG A 74 -17.63 8.98 -9.07
C ARG A 74 -18.04 10.39 -9.46
N THR A 75 -18.88 11.05 -8.68
CA THR A 75 -19.35 12.41 -8.94
C THR A 75 -18.63 13.47 -8.11
N ILE A 76 -17.52 13.12 -7.43
CA ILE A 76 -16.67 14.09 -6.72
C ILE A 76 -16.26 15.22 -7.70
N GLY A 77 -16.61 16.45 -7.32
CA GLY A 77 -16.40 17.65 -8.11
C GLY A 77 -17.65 18.16 -8.84
N GLY A 78 -18.79 17.46 -8.70
CA GLY A 78 -20.10 17.89 -9.18
C GLY A 78 -20.09 18.20 -10.68
N GLY A 79 -20.74 19.28 -11.08
CA GLY A 79 -20.77 19.72 -12.48
C GLY A 79 -19.49 20.38 -13.00
N LEU A 80 -18.46 20.58 -12.15
CA LEU A 80 -17.23 21.27 -12.55
C LEU A 80 -16.26 20.36 -13.33
N VAL A 81 -16.38 19.05 -13.16
CA VAL A 81 -15.48 18.04 -13.74
C VAL A 81 -16.29 16.85 -14.23
N PRO A 82 -15.84 16.15 -15.30
CA PRO A 82 -16.55 14.97 -15.79
C PRO A 82 -16.68 13.86 -14.74
N LYS A 83 -17.76 13.07 -14.81
CA LYS A 83 -17.95 11.89 -13.96
C LYS A 83 -16.70 11.01 -14.01
N SER A 84 -16.23 10.58 -12.84
CA SER A 84 -15.03 9.77 -12.59
C SER A 84 -13.69 10.45 -12.84
N ALA A 85 -13.62 11.71 -13.30
CA ALA A 85 -12.35 12.36 -13.61
C ALA A 85 -11.45 12.49 -12.36
N VAL A 86 -12.01 12.93 -11.23
CA VAL A 86 -11.28 13.05 -9.97
C VAL A 86 -10.83 11.67 -9.46
N LEU A 87 -11.69 10.64 -9.58
CA LEU A 87 -11.30 9.28 -9.22
C LEU A 87 -10.15 8.75 -10.06
N TRP A 88 -10.13 9.01 -11.37
CA TRP A 88 -9.02 8.62 -12.22
C TRP A 88 -7.72 9.34 -11.82
N LEU A 89 -7.79 10.63 -11.48
CA LEU A 89 -6.64 11.36 -10.96
C LEU A 89 -6.11 10.72 -9.65
N LEU A 90 -7.00 10.41 -8.71
CA LEU A 90 -6.65 9.73 -7.46
C LEU A 90 -6.04 8.35 -7.73
N ARG A 91 -6.62 7.54 -8.62
CA ARG A 91 -6.09 6.23 -9.03
C ARG A 91 -4.69 6.33 -9.63
N LEU A 92 -4.47 7.25 -10.57
CA LEU A 92 -3.16 7.46 -11.19
C LEU A 92 -2.13 7.97 -10.18
N GLY A 93 -2.55 8.85 -9.26
CA GLY A 93 -1.72 9.32 -8.16
C GLY A 93 -1.28 8.18 -7.23
N LEU A 94 -2.23 7.33 -6.82
CA LEU A 94 -1.98 6.16 -5.97
C LEU A 94 -1.07 5.14 -6.65
N LEU A 95 -1.33 4.83 -7.92
CA LEU A 95 -0.47 3.95 -8.71
C LEU A 95 0.95 4.50 -8.80
N SER A 96 1.09 5.80 -9.04
CA SER A 96 2.39 6.48 -9.09
C SER A 96 3.11 6.39 -7.74
N MET A 97 2.42 6.66 -6.63
CA MET A 97 2.99 6.52 -5.28
C MET A 97 3.42 5.08 -4.99
N PHE A 98 2.60 4.10 -5.35
CA PHE A 98 2.93 2.67 -5.18
C PHE A 98 4.16 2.26 -5.99
N VAL A 99 4.22 2.62 -7.27
CA VAL A 99 5.37 2.31 -8.14
C VAL A 99 6.64 2.99 -7.61
N LEU A 100 6.56 4.27 -7.23
CA LEU A 100 7.70 4.99 -6.65
C LEU A 100 8.14 4.41 -5.30
N HIS A 101 7.19 3.97 -4.47
CA HIS A 101 7.46 3.29 -3.20
C HIS A 101 8.22 1.97 -3.45
N LEU A 102 7.69 1.12 -4.33
CA LEU A 102 8.27 -0.17 -4.68
C LEU A 102 9.65 -0.01 -5.33
N HIS A 103 9.79 0.92 -6.29
CA HIS A 103 11.07 1.19 -6.95
C HIS A 103 12.12 1.70 -5.95
N SER A 104 11.74 2.61 -5.05
CA SER A 104 12.65 3.11 -4.02
C SER A 104 13.05 2.01 -3.03
N ALA A 105 12.12 1.14 -2.64
CA ALA A 105 12.39 -0.01 -1.79
C ALA A 105 13.38 -0.99 -2.43
N ILE A 106 13.16 -1.37 -3.69
CA ILE A 106 14.04 -2.28 -4.44
C ILE A 106 15.42 -1.64 -4.65
N SER A 107 15.46 -0.37 -5.05
CA SER A 107 16.71 0.35 -5.29
C SER A 107 17.55 0.46 -4.02
N LEU A 108 16.95 0.87 -2.89
CA LEU A 108 17.62 0.93 -1.60
C LEU A 108 18.07 -0.46 -1.11
N SER A 109 17.27 -1.50 -1.32
CA SER A 109 17.64 -2.88 -1.00
C SER A 109 18.85 -3.35 -1.81
N ARG A 110 18.87 -3.07 -3.13
CA ARG A 110 20.00 -3.39 -4.01
C ARG A 110 21.26 -2.61 -3.63
N MET A 111 21.13 -1.31 -3.35
CA MET A 111 22.25 -0.48 -2.88
C MET A 111 22.82 -0.99 -1.56
N SER A 112 21.95 -1.32 -0.60
CA SER A 112 22.38 -1.86 0.70
C SER A 112 23.11 -3.19 0.55
N ARG A 113 22.67 -4.07 -0.36
CA ARG A 113 23.33 -5.34 -0.68
C ARG A 113 24.69 -5.12 -1.35
N ALA A 114 24.77 -4.24 -2.35
CA ALA A 114 26.03 -3.93 -3.01
C ALA A 114 27.07 -3.30 -2.06
N SER A 115 26.61 -2.70 -0.96
CA SER A 115 27.46 -2.06 0.06
C SER A 115 27.84 -3.01 1.21
N SER A 116 27.52 -4.30 1.14
CA SER A 116 27.83 -5.27 2.20
C SER A 116 28.10 -6.64 1.60
N GLU A 117 29.37 -7.00 1.44
CA GLU A 117 29.82 -8.32 0.97
C GLU A 117 29.32 -9.47 1.86
N ASP A 118 29.01 -9.21 3.13
CA ASP A 118 28.75 -10.24 4.15
C ASP A 118 27.32 -10.21 4.73
N ALA A 119 26.37 -9.56 4.02
CA ALA A 119 24.96 -9.54 4.43
C ALA A 119 24.25 -10.83 3.99
N GLY A 120 24.19 -11.81 4.90
CA GLY A 120 23.59 -13.12 4.64
C GLY A 120 22.20 -13.06 4.00
N LEU A 121 21.99 -13.87 2.97
CA LEU A 121 20.77 -13.98 2.16
C LEU A 121 19.47 -14.15 2.97
N VAL A 122 19.57 -14.67 4.19
CA VAL A 122 18.44 -14.96 5.10
C VAL A 122 18.33 -13.94 6.25
N SER A 123 19.45 -13.38 6.72
CA SER A 123 19.46 -12.58 7.96
C SER A 123 19.19 -11.09 7.73
N GLY A 124 19.57 -10.54 6.56
CA GLY A 124 19.51 -9.10 6.27
C GLY A 124 20.43 -8.23 7.14
N ALA A 125 21.20 -8.85 8.04
CA ALA A 125 22.04 -8.15 8.99
C ALA A 125 23.37 -7.76 8.33
N LYS A 126 23.71 -6.47 8.36
CA LYS A 126 25.09 -6.04 8.13
C LYS A 126 25.93 -6.51 9.32
N ARG A 127 26.89 -7.41 9.11
CA ARG A 127 27.98 -7.61 10.07
C ARG A 127 28.80 -6.34 10.10
N TYR A 128 28.49 -5.45 11.02
CA TYR A 128 29.41 -4.35 11.35
C TYR A 128 30.61 -4.96 12.06
N ALA A 129 31.82 -4.59 11.65
CA ALA A 129 33.10 -5.05 12.22
C ALA A 129 33.30 -4.72 13.72
N GLY A 130 32.26 -4.27 14.44
CA GLY A 130 32.29 -3.87 15.84
C GLY A 130 31.19 -4.51 16.72
N GLY A 131 30.58 -5.64 16.33
CA GLY A 131 29.80 -6.49 17.25
C GLY A 131 28.49 -5.92 17.82
N ARG A 132 28.00 -4.77 17.35
CA ARG A 132 26.69 -4.24 17.81
C ARG A 132 25.55 -4.93 17.07
N GLU A 133 25.02 -5.99 17.69
CA GLU A 133 23.89 -6.75 17.18
C GLU A 133 22.57 -6.03 17.51
N HIS A 134 21.97 -5.35 16.52
CA HIS A 134 20.69 -4.67 16.68
C HIS A 134 19.53 -5.63 16.35
N VAL A 135 19.17 -6.49 17.30
CA VAL A 135 18.12 -7.53 17.15
C VAL A 135 16.81 -6.98 16.55
N ALA A 136 16.37 -5.79 16.98
CA ALA A 136 15.16 -5.15 16.47
C ALA A 136 15.26 -4.74 14.98
N ALA A 137 16.43 -4.30 14.53
CA ALA A 137 16.67 -3.97 13.12
C ALA A 137 16.74 -5.24 12.25
N THR A 138 17.27 -6.33 12.81
CA THR A 138 17.31 -7.65 12.17
C THR A 138 15.90 -8.23 12.01
N TYR A 139 15.03 -8.12 13.03
CA TYR A 139 13.65 -8.61 12.93
C TYR A 139 12.81 -7.81 11.92
N ALA A 140 12.84 -6.48 12.00
CA ALA A 140 12.09 -5.62 11.08
C ALA A 140 12.53 -5.79 9.61
N SER A 141 13.83 -5.97 9.36
CA SER A 141 14.33 -6.19 7.99
C SER A 141 13.93 -7.57 7.43
N ARG A 142 13.84 -8.60 8.27
CA ARG A 142 13.38 -9.95 7.88
C ARG A 142 11.91 -9.94 7.51
N THR A 143 11.05 -9.34 8.32
CA THR A 143 9.61 -9.26 8.06
C THR A 143 9.30 -8.37 6.86
N MET A 144 9.92 -7.19 6.74
CA MET A 144 9.71 -6.27 5.60
C MET A 144 10.06 -6.89 4.24
N ARG A 145 11.01 -7.83 4.21
CA ARG A 145 11.39 -8.55 2.97
C ARG A 145 10.31 -9.49 2.47
N TRP A 146 9.46 -10.00 3.35
CA TRP A 146 8.35 -10.89 3.00
C TRP A 146 7.03 -10.12 2.86
N THR A 147 6.73 -9.21 3.78
CA THR A 147 5.47 -8.46 3.75
C THR A 147 5.36 -7.58 2.51
N GLY A 148 6.45 -6.95 2.06
CA GLY A 148 6.44 -6.14 0.83
C GLY A 148 5.99 -6.91 -0.43
N PRO A 149 6.65 -8.03 -0.80
CA PRO A 149 6.20 -8.88 -1.90
C PRO A 149 4.80 -9.46 -1.72
N ILE A 150 4.43 -9.90 -0.51
CA ILE A 150 3.08 -10.42 -0.23
C ILE A 150 2.02 -9.35 -0.53
N ILE A 151 2.24 -8.11 -0.06
CA ILE A 151 1.32 -6.99 -0.31
C ILE A 151 1.28 -6.64 -1.80
N ALA A 152 2.42 -6.66 -2.50
CA ALA A 152 2.45 -6.37 -3.93
C ALA A 152 1.63 -7.40 -4.74
N LEU A 153 1.77 -8.69 -4.42
CA LEU A 153 0.95 -9.75 -5.02
C LEU A 153 -0.52 -9.62 -4.63
N PHE A 154 -0.79 -9.31 -3.36
CA PHE A 154 -2.15 -9.08 -2.88
C PHE A 154 -2.83 -7.92 -3.59
N ILE A 155 -2.14 -6.80 -3.84
CA ILE A 155 -2.74 -5.67 -4.57
C ILE A 155 -3.15 -6.09 -5.99
N LEU A 156 -2.33 -6.88 -6.68
CA LEU A 156 -2.68 -7.41 -8.00
C LEU A 156 -3.91 -8.32 -7.91
N TYR A 157 -3.93 -9.21 -6.93
CA TYR A 157 -5.07 -10.10 -6.69
C TYR A 157 -6.35 -9.32 -6.32
N HIS A 158 -6.26 -8.36 -5.41
CA HIS A 158 -7.35 -7.52 -4.95
C HIS A 158 -7.99 -6.71 -6.09
N LEU A 159 -7.18 -6.17 -7.00
CA LEU A 159 -7.67 -5.50 -8.20
C LEU A 159 -8.32 -6.51 -9.17
N ALA A 160 -7.69 -7.67 -9.39
CA ALA A 160 -8.27 -8.71 -10.23
C ALA A 160 -9.62 -9.21 -9.72
N ASP A 161 -9.75 -9.35 -8.41
CA ASP A 161 -10.95 -9.83 -7.73
C ASP A 161 -12.06 -8.78 -7.75
N LEU A 162 -11.87 -7.61 -7.14
CA LEU A 162 -12.95 -6.64 -6.87
C LEU A 162 -13.01 -5.46 -7.87
N THR A 163 -11.99 -5.25 -8.69
CA THR A 163 -11.99 -4.18 -9.71
C THR A 163 -12.26 -4.70 -11.11
N TRP A 164 -11.68 -5.84 -11.46
CA TRP A 164 -11.82 -6.45 -12.79
C TRP A 164 -12.75 -7.66 -12.83
N GLY A 165 -13.12 -8.22 -11.69
CA GLY A 165 -14.05 -9.35 -11.63
C GLY A 165 -13.48 -10.67 -12.17
N TRP A 166 -12.16 -10.82 -12.29
CA TRP A 166 -11.53 -12.01 -12.85
C TRP A 166 -11.80 -13.27 -12.03
N TRP A 167 -12.03 -13.13 -10.73
CA TRP A 167 -12.30 -14.26 -9.84
C TRP A 167 -13.79 -14.61 -9.77
N LEU A 168 -14.65 -13.59 -9.74
CA LEU A 168 -16.11 -13.75 -9.72
C LEU A 168 -16.68 -14.19 -11.09
N GLY A 169 -16.00 -13.85 -12.19
CA GLY A 169 -16.46 -14.23 -13.53
C GLY A 169 -17.84 -13.66 -13.85
N ASP A 170 -18.78 -14.55 -14.15
CA ASP A 170 -20.16 -14.17 -14.53
C ASP A 170 -20.96 -13.59 -13.37
N ASP A 171 -20.55 -13.84 -12.12
CA ASP A 171 -21.18 -13.28 -10.92
C ASP A 171 -20.70 -11.84 -10.63
N PHE A 172 -19.74 -11.30 -11.39
CA PHE A 172 -19.27 -9.93 -11.18
C PHE A 172 -20.28 -8.90 -11.72
N VAL A 173 -20.73 -8.00 -10.84
CA VAL A 173 -21.66 -6.93 -11.21
C VAL A 173 -20.99 -5.57 -11.15
N ALA A 174 -20.75 -4.96 -12.31
CA ALA A 174 -20.15 -3.64 -12.38
C ALA A 174 -21.06 -2.58 -11.73
N GLY A 175 -20.51 -1.80 -10.79
CA GLY A 175 -21.25 -0.75 -10.09
C GLY A 175 -21.96 -1.19 -8.81
N ASP A 176 -21.92 -2.48 -8.49
CA ASP A 176 -22.44 -3.03 -7.22
C ASP A 176 -21.29 -3.52 -6.33
N PRO A 177 -20.69 -2.63 -5.51
CA PRO A 177 -19.56 -3.02 -4.67
C PRO A 177 -19.95 -3.97 -3.54
N TYR A 178 -21.20 -3.92 -3.05
CA TYR A 178 -21.65 -4.78 -1.97
C TYR A 178 -21.70 -6.24 -2.44
N HIS A 179 -22.35 -6.49 -3.57
CA HIS A 179 -22.47 -7.83 -4.16
C HIS A 179 -21.12 -8.46 -4.47
N ASN A 180 -20.19 -7.70 -5.07
CA ASN A 180 -18.89 -8.24 -5.43
C ASN A 180 -18.07 -8.60 -4.18
N VAL A 181 -18.18 -7.83 -3.10
CA VAL A 181 -17.48 -8.08 -1.84
C VAL A 181 -18.09 -9.27 -1.10
N SER A 182 -19.41 -9.30 -0.92
CA SER A 182 -20.11 -10.38 -0.21
C SER A 182 -19.91 -11.73 -0.91
N THR A 183 -20.07 -11.77 -2.23
CA THR A 183 -19.95 -12.99 -3.04
C THR A 183 -18.50 -13.49 -3.06
N SER A 184 -17.52 -12.61 -3.30
CA SER A 184 -16.12 -13.03 -3.36
C SER A 184 -15.58 -13.50 -2.01
N LEU A 185 -15.86 -12.73 -0.94
CA LEU A 185 -15.39 -13.08 0.41
C LEU A 185 -16.14 -14.25 1.04
N SER A 186 -17.27 -14.69 0.48
CA SER A 186 -17.95 -15.93 0.87
C SER A 186 -17.16 -17.19 0.50
N ALA A 187 -16.28 -17.11 -0.51
CA ALA A 187 -15.35 -18.19 -0.82
C ALA A 187 -14.23 -18.25 0.24
N LEU A 188 -14.21 -19.29 1.06
CA LEU A 188 -13.23 -19.48 2.14
C LEU A 188 -11.76 -19.30 1.69
N PRO A 189 -11.30 -19.81 0.52
CA PRO A 189 -9.93 -19.57 0.06
C PRO A 189 -9.61 -18.09 -0.16
N VAL A 190 -10.57 -17.32 -0.68
CA VAL A 190 -10.44 -15.88 -0.90
C VAL A 190 -10.35 -15.16 0.44
N ALA A 191 -11.26 -15.46 1.37
CA ALA A 191 -11.25 -14.90 2.71
C ALA A 191 -9.90 -15.11 3.42
N ILE A 192 -9.35 -16.33 3.37
CA ILE A 192 -8.02 -16.64 3.94
C ILE A 192 -6.92 -15.80 3.30
N LEU A 193 -6.93 -15.64 1.97
CA LEU A 193 -5.95 -14.83 1.24
C LEU A 193 -6.00 -13.37 1.71
N TYR A 194 -7.20 -12.78 1.79
CA TYR A 194 -7.41 -11.42 2.30
C TYR A 194 -6.94 -11.27 3.75
N ILE A 195 -7.22 -12.26 4.62
CA ILE A 195 -6.78 -12.25 6.02
C ILE A 195 -5.25 -12.24 6.11
N VAL A 196 -4.58 -13.17 5.43
CA VAL A 196 -3.11 -13.28 5.45
C VAL A 196 -2.46 -12.01 4.91
N ALA A 197 -2.99 -11.46 3.82
CA ALA A 197 -2.47 -10.24 3.22
C ALA A 197 -2.64 -9.03 4.14
N ASN A 198 -3.78 -8.89 4.83
CA ASN A 198 -4.01 -7.79 5.77
C ASN A 198 -3.16 -7.91 7.05
N VAL A 199 -2.89 -9.12 7.53
CA VAL A 199 -1.89 -9.35 8.59
C VAL A 199 -0.51 -8.90 8.12
N ALA A 200 -0.09 -9.29 6.91
CA ALA A 200 1.19 -8.84 6.34
C ALA A 200 1.24 -7.31 6.18
N LEU A 201 0.14 -6.68 5.74
CA LEU A 201 0.00 -5.23 5.64
C LEU A 201 0.16 -4.54 6.99
N ALA A 202 -0.47 -5.04 8.05
CA ALA A 202 -0.35 -4.46 9.39
C ALA A 202 1.10 -4.50 9.89
N PHE A 203 1.82 -5.63 9.72
CA PHE A 203 3.24 -5.70 10.03
C PHE A 203 4.07 -4.72 9.18
N HIS A 204 3.76 -4.59 7.89
CA HIS A 204 4.43 -3.66 7.00
C HIS A 204 4.23 -2.20 7.44
N ILE A 205 3.00 -1.81 7.80
CA ILE A 205 2.68 -0.46 8.28
C ILE A 205 3.37 -0.19 9.62
N PHE A 206 3.32 -1.13 10.55
CA PHE A 206 3.99 -0.99 11.86
C PHE A 206 5.49 -0.70 11.70
N HIS A 207 6.19 -1.46 10.84
CA HIS A 207 7.61 -1.26 10.57
C HIS A 207 7.88 -0.02 9.70
N GLY A 208 7.02 0.23 8.70
CA GLY A 208 7.08 1.39 7.81
C GLY A 208 6.98 2.69 8.59
N ALA A 209 5.95 2.82 9.43
CA ALA A 209 5.70 3.97 10.30
C ALA A 209 6.88 4.24 11.24
N TRP A 210 7.55 3.21 11.76
CA TRP A 210 8.77 3.40 12.54
C TRP A 210 9.96 3.91 11.71
N SER A 211 10.23 3.29 10.56
CA SER A 211 11.40 3.59 9.72
C SER A 211 11.29 4.92 8.96
N MET A 212 10.08 5.41 8.68
CA MET A 212 9.87 6.69 8.02
C MET A 212 10.31 7.87 8.89
N PHE A 213 10.10 7.84 10.21
CA PHE A 213 10.55 8.91 11.10
C PHE A 213 12.08 9.04 11.10
N GLN A 214 12.80 7.93 10.97
CA GLN A 214 14.24 7.93 10.82
C GLN A 214 14.68 8.52 9.47
N SER A 215 13.95 8.18 8.40
CA SER A 215 14.24 8.65 7.03
C SER A 215 14.01 10.15 6.86
N LEU A 216 13.01 10.70 7.56
CA LEU A 216 12.69 12.15 7.57
C LEU A 216 13.58 12.95 8.53
N GLY A 217 14.56 12.33 9.19
CA GLY A 217 15.49 13.01 10.11
C GLY A 217 14.88 13.37 11.47
N ILE A 218 13.59 13.09 11.68
CA ILE A 218 12.94 13.26 12.97
C ILE A 218 13.34 12.04 13.82
N ASN A 219 14.56 11.93 14.33
CA ASN A 219 15.00 10.80 15.18
C ASN A 219 15.49 11.31 16.54
N ASN A 220 14.57 11.43 17.50
CA ASN A 220 14.89 11.84 18.87
C ASN A 220 14.40 10.75 19.85
N PRO A 221 15.29 10.20 20.70
CA PRO A 221 14.95 9.12 21.64
C PRO A 221 13.73 9.42 22.54
N ARG A 222 13.49 10.69 22.87
CA ARG A 222 12.35 11.11 23.70
C ARG A 222 10.99 10.78 23.08
N TYR A 223 10.89 10.76 21.74
CA TYR A 223 9.63 10.50 21.03
C TYR A 223 9.48 9.05 20.57
N ASN A 224 10.42 8.16 20.88
CA ASN A 224 10.38 6.76 20.44
C ASN A 224 9.15 6.02 20.96
N HIS A 225 8.76 6.23 22.23
CA HIS A 225 7.57 5.60 22.80
C HIS A 225 6.29 6.06 22.11
N LEU A 226 6.14 7.38 21.88
CA LEU A 226 4.98 7.94 21.18
C LEU A 226 4.86 7.41 19.75
N ARG A 227 5.96 7.35 19.00
CA ARG A 227 5.96 6.87 17.61
C ARG A 227 5.62 5.40 17.52
N ARG A 228 6.16 4.59 18.44
CA ARG A 228 5.83 3.17 18.50
C ARG A 228 4.36 2.98 18.88
N GLY A 229 3.84 3.75 19.83
CA GLY A 229 2.42 3.75 20.18
C GLY A 229 1.54 4.10 18.99
N LEU A 230 1.86 5.17 18.27
CA LEU A 230 1.12 5.59 17.08
C LEU A 230 1.19 4.55 15.96
N ALA A 231 2.37 3.97 15.70
CA ALA A 231 2.53 2.92 14.70
C ALA A 231 1.73 1.66 15.06
N THR A 232 1.73 1.24 16.34
CA THR A 232 0.93 0.11 16.82
C THR A 232 -0.55 0.39 16.70
N LEU A 233 -1.01 1.56 17.14
CA LEU A 233 -2.42 1.95 17.07
C LEU A 233 -2.91 1.94 15.63
N LEU A 234 -2.15 2.59 14.74
CA LEU A 234 -2.49 2.69 13.33
C LEU A 234 -2.54 1.31 12.64
N ALA A 235 -1.51 0.48 12.85
CA ALA A 235 -1.47 -0.86 12.29
C ALA A 235 -2.58 -1.75 12.86
N GLY A 236 -2.86 -1.65 14.17
CA GLY A 236 -3.91 -2.42 14.84
C GLY A 236 -5.31 -2.05 14.38
N LEU A 237 -5.59 -0.74 14.22
CA LEU A 237 -6.87 -0.26 13.72
C LEU A 237 -7.13 -0.75 12.28
N ILE A 238 -6.13 -0.61 11.39
CA ILE A 238 -6.24 -1.11 10.01
C ILE A 238 -6.41 -2.62 9.99
N LEU A 239 -5.69 -3.35 10.85
CA LEU A 239 -5.80 -4.80 10.93
C LEU A 239 -7.21 -5.22 11.34
N VAL A 240 -7.74 -4.67 12.42
CA VAL A 240 -9.06 -5.03 12.94
C VAL A 240 -10.14 -4.68 11.91
N GLY A 241 -10.12 -3.47 11.35
CA GLY A 241 -11.11 -3.05 10.35
C GLY A 241 -11.04 -3.86 9.06
N ASN A 242 -9.85 -4.19 8.56
CA ASN A 242 -9.77 -4.97 7.33
C ASN A 242 -10.03 -6.48 7.54
N LEU A 243 -9.77 -7.02 8.73
CA LEU A 243 -10.10 -8.42 9.05
C LEU A 243 -11.59 -8.61 9.32
N SER A 244 -12.29 -7.58 9.78
CA SER A 244 -13.73 -7.70 10.05
C SER A 244 -14.54 -7.99 8.78
N PHE A 245 -14.12 -7.52 7.61
CA PHE A 245 -14.82 -7.81 6.35
C PHE A 245 -14.87 -9.31 6.02
N PRO A 246 -13.75 -10.01 5.77
CA PRO A 246 -13.79 -11.43 5.44
C PRO A 246 -14.35 -12.29 6.57
N ILE A 247 -14.08 -11.95 7.84
CA ILE A 247 -14.57 -12.74 8.99
C ILE A 247 -16.09 -12.64 9.10
N LEU A 248 -16.66 -11.44 8.96
CA LEU A 248 -18.11 -11.25 9.09
C LEU A 248 -18.88 -11.73 7.86
N THR A 249 -18.29 -11.67 6.66
CA THR A 249 -18.85 -12.38 5.50
C THR A 249 -18.89 -13.89 5.73
N GLN A 250 -17.80 -14.50 6.18
CA GLN A 250 -17.78 -15.94 6.49
C GLN A 250 -18.73 -16.34 7.62
N ALA A 251 -19.06 -15.41 8.51
CA ALA A 251 -20.03 -15.63 9.59
C ALA A 251 -21.49 -15.43 9.15
N GLY A 252 -21.76 -15.03 7.89
CA GLY A 252 -23.12 -14.74 7.40
C GLY A 252 -23.71 -13.46 8.01
N LEU A 253 -22.87 -12.46 8.32
CA LEU A 253 -23.32 -11.12 8.73
C LEU A 253 -23.23 -10.09 7.59
N ILE A 254 -22.46 -10.40 6.55
CA ILE A 254 -22.41 -9.67 5.29
C ILE A 254 -22.81 -10.68 4.21
N ASP A 255 -24.09 -10.73 3.88
CA ASP A 255 -24.68 -11.61 2.87
C ASP A 255 -25.71 -10.86 2.01
N GLU A 256 -26.26 -11.56 1.02
CA GLU A 256 -27.30 -11.02 0.13
C GLU A 256 -28.73 -11.39 0.59
N ASP A 257 -28.90 -12.05 1.74
CA ASP A 257 -30.18 -12.72 2.09
C ASP A 257 -31.31 -11.73 2.35
N ASN A 258 -30.99 -10.53 2.85
CA ASN A 258 -31.94 -9.45 3.12
C ASN A 258 -32.01 -8.39 2.01
N ARG A 259 -31.45 -8.68 0.83
CA ARG A 259 -31.42 -7.73 -0.27
C ARG A 259 -32.81 -7.60 -0.92
N THR A 260 -33.30 -6.37 -0.99
CA THR A 260 -34.59 -5.98 -1.57
C THR A 260 -34.50 -5.81 -3.10
N CYS A 261 -33.41 -5.21 -3.57
CA CYS A 261 -33.19 -4.92 -4.99
C CYS A 261 -32.55 -6.10 -5.75
N PRO A 262 -32.99 -6.41 -6.97
CA PRO A 262 -32.36 -7.45 -7.78
C PRO A 262 -30.88 -7.15 -8.07
N ILE A 263 -30.10 -8.21 -8.25
CA ILE A 263 -28.67 -8.15 -8.58
C ILE A 263 -28.53 -7.93 -10.09
N GLY A 264 -27.69 -6.98 -10.50
CA GLY A 264 -27.29 -6.80 -11.91
C GLY A 264 -28.39 -6.27 -12.84
N GLU A 265 -29.28 -5.42 -12.33
CA GLU A 265 -30.36 -4.83 -13.13
C GLU A 265 -29.83 -4.02 -14.32
N VAL A 266 -30.51 -4.12 -15.48
CA VAL A 266 -30.02 -3.72 -16.81
C VAL A 266 -29.71 -2.22 -16.94
N GLU A 267 -30.31 -1.38 -16.09
CA GLU A 267 -30.13 0.09 -16.10
C GLU A 267 -29.21 0.60 -14.99
N GLY A 268 -28.14 -0.11 -14.65
CA GLY A 268 -27.09 0.43 -13.78
C GLY A 268 -27.49 0.53 -12.30
N ASN A 269 -28.22 -0.47 -11.81
CA ASN A 269 -28.65 -0.61 -10.41
C ASN A 269 -29.65 0.48 -9.96
N THR A 270 -30.62 0.83 -10.82
CA THR A 270 -31.70 1.78 -10.55
C THR A 270 -32.42 1.55 -9.23
N CYS A 271 -32.80 0.31 -8.90
CA CYS A 271 -33.46 0.01 -7.63
C CYS A 271 -32.61 0.42 -6.42
N LEU A 272 -31.28 0.16 -6.44
CA LEU A 272 -30.38 0.54 -5.34
C LEU A 272 -30.25 2.07 -5.22
N ALA A 273 -30.30 2.78 -6.34
CA ALA A 273 -30.29 4.24 -6.34
C ALA A 273 -31.57 4.81 -5.70
N GLU A 274 -32.74 4.26 -6.06
CA GLU A 274 -34.03 4.67 -5.47
C GLU A 274 -34.10 4.35 -3.96
N GLU A 275 -33.63 3.18 -3.55
CA GLU A 275 -33.57 2.79 -2.14
C GLU A 275 -32.65 3.72 -1.35
N ALA A 276 -31.48 4.08 -1.90
CA ALA A 276 -30.55 5.01 -1.27
C ALA A 276 -31.13 6.43 -1.11
N GLU A 277 -31.91 6.91 -2.07
CA GLU A 277 -32.62 8.20 -1.98
C GLU A 277 -33.72 8.17 -0.92
N GLY A 278 -34.46 7.05 -0.81
CA GLY A 278 -35.52 6.87 0.18
C GLY A 278 -35.04 6.91 1.65
N HIS A 279 -33.77 6.60 1.91
CA HIS A 279 -33.16 6.68 3.24
C HIS A 279 -32.74 8.10 3.68
N GLN A 280 -32.86 9.11 2.81
CA GLN A 280 -32.49 10.50 3.10
C GLN A 280 -33.67 11.38 3.59
N GLY A 281 -34.88 10.82 3.67
CA GLY A 281 -36.09 11.47 4.20
C GLY A 281 -36.40 11.09 5.64
#